data_AF-A0A949JTG7-F1
#
_entry.id   AF-A0A949JTG7-F1
#
_cell.length_a   1.000
_cell.length_b   1.000
_cell.length_c   1.000
_cell.angle_alpha   90.00
_cell.angle_beta   90.00
_cell.angle_gamma   90.00
#
_symmetry.space_group_name_H-M   'P 1'
#
loop_
_entity.id
_entity.type
_entity.pdbx_description
1 polymer ?
#
loop_
_entity_poly.entity_id
_entity_poly.type
_entity_poly.pdbx_seq_one_letter_code
_entity_poly.pdbx_strand_id
1 'polypeptide(L)'
;MRTNFSSAGRGAWCVLATALAVSVLPSAAVSAPGVKEQLPFTQRYSTVQHGGFAQAANSAITCRSMVRKGAGPCPAAQRGAGVNGDYEMFYIDVDDDPDTYNSSRAQLKLPSGSRVTHARLYWGGNLRVGEQKPPKDNGRVLLAEQGGSYTEVFADSVIAHRTTKLTDSYQASADVTDLVRRSGSGSYTVAQLNVAMGHSAAGAWGGWTMVAAYENDRSPERRLALWDGYRSVTPKGGDARVTLTGLGIPAGSRGTASVVAYDGDRGVTGDGWQIAAKGKSPMRLNNSANPAADAMNSTISDLGRPVKSREPAHENTLGYDSDRFDVTAAVKHGADSLSFYFTPGADGFHLGVLAVAATTGS
;
A
#
# COMPACT_ATOMS: atom_id res chain seq x y z
N MET A 1 72.21 39.47 46.25
CA MET A 1 73.07 38.67 47.14
C MET A 1 72.54 37.25 47.09
N ARG A 2 73.36 36.34 46.52
CA ARG A 2 73.34 34.86 46.58
C ARG A 2 72.08 34.06 46.18
N THR A 3 72.18 33.54 44.96
CA THR A 3 71.79 32.21 44.46
C THR A 3 71.57 31.11 45.50
N ASN A 4 70.61 30.21 45.25
CA ASN A 4 70.83 28.78 45.44
C ASN A 4 69.92 27.90 44.55
N PHE A 5 70.57 26.97 43.86
CA PHE A 5 70.03 25.79 43.19
C PHE A 5 69.56 24.76 44.22
N SER A 6 68.50 24.00 43.92
CA SER A 6 68.41 22.60 44.36
C SER A 6 67.54 21.75 43.43
N SER A 7 68.23 20.87 42.71
CA SER A 7 67.94 19.47 42.38
C SER A 7 66.50 18.98 42.19
N ALA A 8 66.33 18.34 41.03
CA ALA A 8 65.20 17.55 40.59
C ALA A 8 64.92 16.32 41.47
N GLY A 9 63.63 16.05 41.69
CA GLY A 9 63.10 14.73 42.02
C GLY A 9 62.03 14.35 40.99
N ARG A 10 62.36 13.41 40.09
CA ARG A 10 61.40 12.84 39.15
C ARG A 10 60.55 11.79 39.89
N GLY A 11 59.34 12.16 40.28
CA GLY A 11 58.29 11.21 40.67
C GLY A 11 57.48 10.81 39.44
N ALA A 12 57.65 9.57 38.98
CA ALA A 12 56.81 9.01 37.92
C ALA A 12 55.43 8.66 38.49
N TRP A 13 54.39 9.37 38.07
CA TRP A 13 53.00 8.99 38.29
C TRP A 13 52.48 8.30 37.02
N CYS A 14 52.33 6.98 37.08
CA CYS A 14 51.61 6.21 36.07
C CYS A 14 50.11 6.52 36.18
N VAL A 15 49.61 7.36 35.29
CA VAL A 15 48.17 7.48 35.03
C VAL A 15 47.81 6.42 33.99
N LEU A 16 47.17 5.32 34.40
CA LEU A 16 46.52 4.40 33.47
C LEU A 16 45.30 5.11 32.85
N ALA A 17 45.44 5.57 31.62
CA ALA A 17 44.31 5.97 30.79
C ALA A 17 43.71 4.72 30.13
N THR A 18 42.62 4.19 30.68
CA THR A 18 41.80 3.18 29.99
C THR A 18 41.03 3.86 28.86
N ALA A 19 41.54 3.74 27.64
CA ALA A 19 40.82 4.11 26.43
C ALA A 19 39.70 3.08 26.17
N LEU A 20 38.46 3.46 26.42
CA LEU A 20 37.28 2.75 25.92
C LEU A 20 37.21 2.94 24.40
N ALA A 21 37.70 1.96 23.65
CA ALA A 21 37.51 1.91 22.21
C ALA A 21 36.02 1.63 21.92
N VAL A 22 35.27 2.66 21.57
CA VAL A 22 33.94 2.51 20.99
C VAL A 22 34.12 1.96 19.59
N SER A 23 33.90 0.66 19.41
CA SER A 23 33.87 0.01 18.11
C SER A 23 32.63 0.48 17.34
N VAL A 24 32.78 1.51 16.51
CA VAL A 24 31.78 1.85 15.51
C VAL A 24 31.82 0.76 14.45
N LEU A 25 30.90 -0.19 14.51
CA LEU A 25 30.69 -1.15 13.42
C LEU A 25 30.27 -0.37 12.17
N PRO A 26 30.84 -0.63 10.99
CA PRO A 26 30.39 0.01 9.76
C PRO A 26 28.93 -0.36 9.53
N SER A 27 28.06 0.64 9.50
CA SER A 27 26.68 0.44 9.05
C SER A 27 26.76 -0.02 7.60
N ALA A 28 26.37 -1.26 7.32
CA ALA A 28 26.33 -1.77 5.96
C ALA A 28 25.38 -0.86 5.16
N ALA A 29 25.92 -0.15 4.17
CA ALA A 29 25.11 0.66 3.27
C ALA A 29 24.09 -0.27 2.59
N VAL A 30 22.83 -0.17 3.01
CA VAL A 30 21.73 -0.84 2.30
C VAL A 30 21.69 -0.21 0.92
N SER A 31 22.09 -0.97 -0.09
CA SER A 31 22.03 -0.52 -1.48
C SER A 31 20.59 -0.16 -1.82
N ALA A 32 20.40 1.03 -2.41
CA ALA A 32 19.08 1.50 -2.82
C ALA A 32 18.39 0.45 -3.71
N PRO A 33 17.06 0.26 -3.59
CA PRO A 33 16.37 -0.71 -4.42
C PRO A 33 16.53 -0.41 -5.92
N GLY A 34 16.60 -1.46 -6.73
CA GLY A 34 16.54 -1.30 -8.19
C GLY A 34 15.20 -0.70 -8.65
N VAL A 35 15.14 -0.27 -9.92
CA VAL A 35 13.95 0.31 -10.54
C VAL A 35 13.56 -0.46 -11.81
N LYS A 36 12.27 -0.73 -12.03
CA LYS A 36 11.75 -1.39 -13.25
C LYS A 36 10.40 -0.81 -13.68
N GLU A 37 10.10 -0.79 -14.98
CA GLU A 37 8.81 -0.26 -15.49
C GLU A 37 7.60 -1.13 -15.12
N GLN A 38 7.78 -2.44 -15.12
CA GLN A 38 6.77 -3.40 -14.69
C GLN A 38 7.41 -4.40 -13.75
N LEU A 39 6.63 -4.89 -12.79
CA LEU A 39 7.03 -5.97 -11.92
C LEU A 39 6.08 -7.14 -12.14
N PRO A 40 6.59 -8.34 -12.49
CA PRO A 40 5.74 -9.52 -12.49
C PRO A 40 5.18 -9.74 -11.09
N PHE A 41 3.94 -10.21 -10.99
CA PHE A 41 3.37 -10.54 -9.71
C PHE A 41 4.10 -11.75 -9.11
N THR A 42 4.65 -11.57 -7.92
CA THR A 42 5.41 -12.59 -7.19
C THR A 42 4.88 -12.74 -5.77
N GLN A 43 4.97 -13.97 -5.23
CA GLN A 43 4.54 -14.25 -3.87
C GLN A 43 5.51 -13.62 -2.86
N ARG A 44 4.97 -12.83 -1.94
CA ARG A 44 5.70 -12.26 -0.79
C ARG A 44 5.53 -13.03 0.49
N TYR A 45 4.33 -13.56 0.70
CA TYR A 45 4.00 -14.27 1.91
C TYR A 45 3.03 -15.39 1.59
N SER A 46 3.26 -16.57 2.18
CA SER A 46 2.33 -17.68 2.14
C SER A 46 2.44 -18.51 3.41
N THR A 47 1.30 -18.86 3.99
CA THR A 47 1.23 -19.61 5.24
C THR A 47 -0.12 -20.34 5.35
N VAL A 48 -0.20 -21.29 6.27
CA VAL A 48 -1.46 -21.80 6.82
C VAL A 48 -1.48 -21.46 8.30
N GLN A 49 -2.50 -20.77 8.76
CA GLN A 49 -2.65 -20.42 10.18
C GLN A 49 -4.12 -20.14 10.54
N HIS A 50 -4.46 -20.30 11.82
CA HIS A 50 -5.70 -19.76 12.37
C HIS A 50 -5.66 -18.25 12.31
N GLY A 51 -6.39 -17.61 11.41
CA GLY A 51 -6.26 -16.17 11.21
C GLY A 51 -6.56 -15.71 9.79
N GLY A 52 -6.10 -14.51 9.41
CA GLY A 52 -6.48 -13.90 8.15
C GLY A 52 -5.63 -12.68 7.79
N PHE A 53 -6.07 -11.97 6.75
CA PHE A 53 -5.57 -10.64 6.43
C PHE A 53 -6.49 -9.56 7.01
N ALA A 54 -5.87 -8.48 7.47
CA ALA A 54 -6.48 -7.18 7.74
C ALA A 54 -5.78 -6.11 6.89
N GLN A 55 -6.50 -5.05 6.53
CA GLN A 55 -5.99 -3.95 5.71
C GLN A 55 -6.25 -2.61 6.39
N ALA A 56 -5.30 -1.69 6.27
CA ALA A 56 -5.48 -0.27 6.53
C ALA A 56 -4.98 0.49 5.30
N ALA A 57 -5.76 1.43 4.78
CA ALA A 57 -5.43 2.12 3.55
C ALA A 57 -6.03 3.52 3.53
N ASN A 58 -5.37 4.45 2.85
CA ASN A 58 -5.94 5.74 2.50
C ASN A 58 -5.24 6.39 1.30
N SER A 59 -5.89 7.37 0.67
CA SER A 59 -5.27 8.20 -0.37
C SER A 59 -4.37 9.28 0.25
N ALA A 60 -3.44 9.81 -0.54
CA ALA A 60 -2.58 10.94 -0.17
C ALA A 60 -2.97 12.25 -0.86
N ILE A 61 -3.98 12.20 -1.73
CA ILE A 61 -4.41 13.31 -2.57
C ILE A 61 -5.94 13.33 -2.69
N THR A 62 -6.50 14.52 -2.85
CA THR A 62 -7.93 14.76 -3.06
C THR A 62 -8.12 15.98 -3.96
N CYS A 63 -9.35 16.33 -4.31
CA CYS A 63 -9.64 17.54 -5.07
C CYS A 63 -9.71 18.78 -4.17
N ARG A 64 -9.49 19.96 -4.76
CA ARG A 64 -9.74 21.27 -4.14
C ARG A 64 -10.84 22.05 -4.84
N SER A 65 -10.80 22.09 -6.16
CA SER A 65 -11.78 22.81 -7.00
C SER A 65 -11.93 22.14 -8.36
N MET A 66 -13.11 22.27 -8.97
CA MET A 66 -13.30 21.83 -10.35
C MET A 66 -12.49 22.70 -11.32
N VAL A 67 -11.92 22.09 -12.35
CA VAL A 67 -11.24 22.77 -13.45
C VAL A 67 -12.01 22.56 -14.75
N ARG A 68 -12.54 21.35 -14.97
CA ARG A 68 -13.30 21.03 -16.17
C ARG A 68 -14.76 21.48 -16.07
N LYS A 69 -15.25 22.16 -17.11
CA LYS A 69 -16.68 22.47 -17.22
C LYS A 69 -17.51 21.19 -17.28
N GLY A 70 -18.52 21.10 -16.42
CA GLY A 70 -19.41 19.94 -16.31
C GLY A 70 -19.09 19.00 -15.14
N ALA A 71 -17.90 19.12 -14.54
CA ALA A 71 -17.60 18.45 -13.29
C ALA A 71 -18.41 19.09 -12.13
N GLY A 72 -18.82 18.26 -11.17
CA GLY A 72 -19.46 18.74 -9.94
C GLY A 72 -18.45 19.46 -9.02
N PRO A 73 -18.89 20.11 -7.93
CA PRO A 73 -17.97 20.64 -6.94
C PRO A 73 -17.25 19.51 -6.21
N CYS A 74 -16.02 19.75 -5.75
CA CYS A 74 -15.18 18.73 -5.12
C CYS A 74 -15.86 17.95 -3.97
N PRO A 75 -16.60 18.59 -3.03
CA PRO A 75 -17.32 17.84 -2.00
C PRO A 75 -18.34 16.83 -2.54
N ALA A 76 -18.92 17.07 -3.73
CA ALA A 76 -19.79 16.11 -4.37
C ALA A 76 -18.99 14.92 -4.93
N ALA A 77 -17.85 15.19 -5.57
CA ALA A 77 -16.94 14.15 -6.06
C ALA A 77 -16.45 13.24 -4.93
N GLN A 78 -16.03 13.82 -3.79
CA GLN A 78 -15.59 13.08 -2.60
C GLN A 78 -16.64 12.12 -2.01
N ARG A 79 -17.94 12.31 -2.33
CA ARG A 79 -19.06 11.47 -1.87
C ARG A 79 -19.67 10.60 -2.96
N GLY A 80 -19.24 10.74 -4.21
CA GLY A 80 -19.93 10.19 -5.36
C GLY A 80 -19.01 9.97 -6.55
N ALA A 81 -19.58 10.00 -7.75
CA ALA A 81 -18.80 9.91 -8.98
C ALA A 81 -17.96 11.18 -9.20
N GLY A 82 -16.78 11.00 -9.76
CA GLY A 82 -15.83 12.08 -10.00
C GLY A 82 -14.49 11.52 -10.46
N VAL A 83 -13.92 12.16 -11.48
CA VAL A 83 -12.70 11.76 -12.18
C VAL A 83 -11.57 12.68 -11.78
N ASN A 84 -10.41 12.16 -11.38
CA ASN A 84 -9.32 12.95 -10.81
C ASN A 84 -8.80 14.06 -11.77
N GLY A 85 -8.81 13.82 -13.09
CA GLY A 85 -8.35 14.76 -14.11
C GLY A 85 -9.27 15.96 -14.36
N ASP A 86 -10.46 15.99 -13.74
CA ASP A 86 -11.40 17.10 -13.88
C ASP A 86 -11.22 18.21 -12.83
N TYR A 87 -10.32 18.01 -11.87
CA TYR A 87 -10.14 18.87 -10.70
C TYR A 87 -8.70 19.38 -10.58
N GLU A 88 -8.57 20.50 -9.87
CA GLU A 88 -7.32 20.89 -9.23
C GLU A 88 -7.12 19.96 -8.03
N MET A 89 -6.11 19.10 -8.12
CA MET A 89 -5.79 18.12 -7.09
C MET A 89 -4.86 18.72 -6.05
N PHE A 90 -5.00 18.29 -4.80
CA PHE A 90 -4.33 18.87 -3.65
C PHE A 90 -4.05 17.82 -2.57
N TYR A 91 -2.96 18.00 -1.84
CA TYR A 91 -2.55 17.07 -0.80
C TYR A 91 -3.61 16.90 0.29
N ILE A 92 -3.77 15.66 0.73
CA ILE A 92 -4.42 15.37 2.01
C ILE A 92 -3.36 15.53 3.09
N ASP A 93 -3.67 16.29 4.12
CA ASP A 93 -2.81 16.46 5.29
C ASP A 93 -3.68 16.50 6.56
N VAL A 94 -3.47 15.54 7.45
CA VAL A 94 -4.27 15.28 8.66
C VAL A 94 -3.44 15.31 9.95
N ASP A 95 -2.19 15.74 9.85
CA ASP A 95 -1.32 16.03 10.97
C ASP A 95 -1.00 17.54 11.03
N ASP A 96 -0.22 17.92 12.03
CA ASP A 96 0.20 19.30 12.26
C ASP A 96 1.72 19.47 12.04
N ASP A 97 2.37 18.52 11.36
CA ASP A 97 3.83 18.50 11.15
C ASP A 97 4.19 19.29 9.88
N PRO A 98 4.81 20.49 10.01
CA PRO A 98 5.13 21.34 8.87
C PRO A 98 6.23 20.75 7.97
N ASP A 99 6.95 19.72 8.42
CA ASP A 99 7.96 19.02 7.62
C ASP A 99 7.35 17.91 6.74
N THR A 100 6.05 17.66 6.88
CA THR A 100 5.28 16.81 5.96
C THR A 100 4.44 17.65 5.00
N TYR A 101 4.38 17.26 3.72
CA TYR A 101 3.50 17.94 2.74
C TYR A 101 2.20 17.17 2.49
N ASN A 102 2.12 15.92 2.94
CA ASN A 102 0.89 15.15 2.96
C ASN A 102 0.95 14.12 4.08
N SER A 103 -0.23 13.79 4.60
CA SER A 103 -0.43 12.76 5.59
C SER A 103 -1.87 12.26 5.56
N SER A 104 -2.07 10.96 5.74
CA SER A 104 -3.41 10.39 5.91
C SER A 104 -3.35 9.18 6.83
N ARG A 105 -4.45 8.88 7.52
CA ARG A 105 -4.49 7.78 8.51
C ARG A 105 -5.60 6.79 8.27
N ALA A 106 -5.38 5.55 8.68
CA ALA A 106 -6.38 4.50 8.69
C ALA A 106 -6.16 3.52 9.86
N GLN A 107 -7.26 2.94 10.35
CA GLN A 107 -7.18 1.94 11.42
C GLN A 107 -6.93 0.55 10.86
N LEU A 108 -5.89 -0.12 11.35
CA LEU A 108 -5.72 -1.56 11.20
C LEU A 108 -6.53 -2.26 12.29
N LYS A 109 -7.62 -2.91 11.91
CA LYS A 109 -8.50 -3.64 12.83
C LYS A 109 -8.11 -5.12 12.88
N LEU A 110 -7.62 -5.57 14.02
CA LEU A 110 -7.33 -6.97 14.29
C LEU A 110 -8.33 -7.52 15.33
N PRO A 111 -8.78 -8.78 15.21
CA PRO A 111 -9.52 -9.42 16.29
C PRO A 111 -8.73 -9.40 17.61
N SER A 112 -9.42 -9.30 18.75
CA SER A 112 -8.75 -9.32 20.06
C SER A 112 -7.95 -10.62 20.26
N GLY A 113 -6.75 -10.50 20.83
CA GLY A 113 -5.82 -11.62 21.02
C GLY A 113 -5.03 -12.03 19.77
N SER A 114 -5.16 -11.28 18.66
CA SER A 114 -4.40 -11.56 17.45
C SER A 114 -2.92 -11.20 17.59
N ARG A 115 -2.05 -12.00 16.96
CA ARG A 115 -0.63 -11.71 16.77
C ARG A 115 -0.34 -11.48 15.30
N VAL A 116 0.38 -10.42 14.96
CA VAL A 116 0.79 -10.15 13.57
C VAL A 116 1.93 -11.08 13.17
N THR A 117 1.74 -11.85 12.11
CA THR A 117 2.74 -12.79 11.57
C THR A 117 3.53 -12.18 10.41
N HIS A 118 2.89 -11.31 9.63
CA HIS A 118 3.52 -10.54 8.55
C HIS A 118 2.75 -9.24 8.33
N ALA A 119 3.44 -8.14 8.03
CA ALA A 119 2.81 -6.91 7.56
C ALA A 119 3.70 -6.21 6.52
N ARG A 120 3.08 -5.77 5.42
CA ARG A 120 3.76 -5.06 4.34
C ARG A 120 3.00 -3.79 4.01
N LEU A 121 3.74 -2.68 3.93
CA LEU A 121 3.23 -1.38 3.52
C LEU A 121 3.53 -1.18 2.04
N TYR A 122 2.51 -0.78 1.29
CA TYR A 122 2.57 -0.45 -0.13
C TYR A 122 2.21 1.01 -0.30
N TRP A 123 2.94 1.73 -1.14
CA TRP A 123 2.63 3.12 -1.49
C TRP A 123 3.01 3.41 -2.94
N GLY A 124 2.36 4.41 -3.52
CA GLY A 124 2.60 4.79 -4.92
C GLY A 124 1.68 5.91 -5.36
N GLY A 125 1.92 6.41 -6.57
CA GLY A 125 1.13 7.47 -7.16
C GLY A 125 1.70 8.04 -8.45
N ASN A 126 1.03 9.05 -8.99
CA ASN A 126 1.50 9.85 -10.12
C ASN A 126 2.38 11.00 -9.63
N LEU A 127 3.57 11.13 -10.23
CA LEU A 127 4.59 12.13 -9.95
C LEU A 127 4.53 13.31 -10.91
N ARG A 128 3.68 13.26 -11.95
CA ARG A 128 3.55 14.32 -12.95
C ARG A 128 2.10 14.73 -13.15
N VAL A 129 1.76 15.90 -12.62
CA VAL A 129 0.46 16.54 -12.74
C VAL A 129 0.68 18.02 -13.07
N GLY A 130 0.30 18.97 -12.19
CA GLY A 130 0.76 20.35 -12.26
C GLY A 130 2.17 20.50 -11.72
N GLU A 131 2.51 19.69 -10.72
CA GLU A 131 3.87 19.47 -10.23
C GLU A 131 4.58 18.33 -10.98
N GLN A 132 5.91 18.36 -10.95
CA GLN A 132 6.76 17.22 -11.27
C GLN A 132 7.60 16.88 -10.04
N LYS A 133 7.26 15.78 -9.37
CA LYS A 133 7.99 15.30 -8.21
C LYS A 133 9.22 14.50 -8.63
N PRO A 134 10.34 14.58 -7.89
CA PRO A 134 11.56 13.87 -8.23
C PRO A 134 11.43 12.38 -7.86
N PRO A 135 11.67 11.42 -8.77
CA PRO A 135 11.52 9.99 -8.50
C PRO A 135 12.46 9.42 -7.42
N LYS A 136 13.56 10.11 -7.09
CA LYS A 136 14.48 9.69 -6.02
C LYS A 136 13.83 9.59 -4.64
N ASP A 137 12.69 10.27 -4.44
CA ASP A 137 11.98 10.29 -3.16
C ASP A 137 10.93 9.15 -3.08
N ASN A 138 10.73 8.36 -4.14
CA ASN A 138 9.76 7.26 -4.20
C ASN A 138 10.02 6.16 -3.15
N GLY A 139 11.27 5.99 -2.74
CA GLY A 139 11.71 4.90 -1.88
C GLY A 139 11.51 5.12 -0.38
N ARG A 140 10.85 6.20 0.03
CA ARG A 140 10.72 6.56 1.45
C ARG A 140 9.35 7.15 1.77
N VAL A 141 8.81 6.79 2.92
CA VAL A 141 7.64 7.42 3.55
C VAL A 141 7.91 7.57 5.05
N LEU A 142 7.06 8.35 5.73
CA LEU A 142 7.01 8.38 7.19
C LEU A 142 5.81 7.56 7.68
N LEU A 143 5.99 6.78 8.74
CA LEU A 143 4.94 5.98 9.36
C LEU A 143 4.91 6.25 10.86
N ALA A 144 3.71 6.48 11.41
CA ALA A 144 3.46 6.58 12.84
C ALA A 144 2.28 5.69 13.23
N GLU A 145 2.49 4.82 14.22
CA GLU A 145 1.39 4.16 14.94
C GLU A 145 0.63 5.13 15.85
N GLN A 146 -0.51 4.68 16.38
CA GLN A 146 -1.35 5.45 17.27
C GLN A 146 -0.59 5.95 18.51
N GLY A 147 -0.45 7.27 18.63
CA GLY A 147 0.27 7.92 19.72
C GLY A 147 1.80 7.85 19.61
N GLY A 148 2.33 7.28 18.52
CA GLY A 148 3.76 7.24 18.22
C GLY A 148 4.23 8.48 17.45
N SER A 149 5.56 8.60 17.32
CA SER A 149 6.20 9.60 16.46
C SER A 149 6.53 8.99 15.09
N TYR A 150 6.72 9.84 14.08
CA TYR A 150 7.11 9.37 12.76
C TYR A 150 8.45 8.65 12.78
N THR A 151 8.48 7.50 12.11
CA THR A 151 9.68 6.76 11.76
C THR A 151 9.80 6.68 10.24
N GLU A 152 11.02 6.78 9.73
CA GLU A 152 11.28 6.58 8.30
C GLU A 152 11.11 5.11 7.92
N VAL A 153 10.34 4.87 6.87
CA VAL A 153 10.19 3.54 6.25
C VAL A 153 10.77 3.63 4.85
N PHE A 154 11.78 2.80 4.60
CA PHE A 154 12.44 2.69 3.30
C PHE A 154 11.94 1.48 2.54
N ALA A 155 11.75 1.63 1.23
CA ALA A 155 11.43 0.53 0.35
C ALA A 155 12.54 -0.54 0.42
N ASP A 156 12.14 -1.79 0.64
CA ASP A 156 13.04 -2.95 0.73
C ASP A 156 12.96 -3.85 -0.52
N SER A 157 12.22 -3.40 -1.53
CA SER A 157 12.00 -4.11 -2.80
C SER A 157 12.17 -3.19 -3.99
N VAL A 158 12.41 -3.80 -5.16
CA VAL A 158 12.50 -3.08 -6.44
C VAL A 158 11.29 -2.16 -6.60
N ILE A 159 11.55 -0.88 -6.87
CA ILE A 159 10.52 0.11 -7.12
C ILE A 159 10.02 -0.07 -8.55
N ALA A 160 8.71 -0.22 -8.71
CA ALA A 160 8.09 -0.09 -10.01
C ALA A 160 8.03 1.39 -10.38
N HIS A 161 8.51 1.79 -11.55
CA HIS A 161 8.45 3.17 -12.01
C HIS A 161 8.27 3.21 -13.52
N ARG A 162 7.14 3.77 -13.96
CA ARG A 162 6.73 3.87 -15.35
C ARG A 162 6.40 5.30 -15.75
N THR A 163 7.14 5.82 -16.72
CA THR A 163 6.90 7.13 -17.33
C THR A 163 6.25 6.97 -18.70
N THR A 164 5.17 7.70 -18.93
CA THR A 164 4.50 7.82 -20.25
C THR A 164 4.53 9.27 -20.71
N LYS A 165 3.75 9.63 -21.75
CA LYS A 165 3.52 11.04 -22.12
C LYS A 165 2.56 11.76 -21.17
N LEU A 166 1.69 11.03 -20.48
CA LEU A 166 0.64 11.60 -19.63
C LEU A 166 1.03 11.50 -18.14
N THR A 167 1.40 10.31 -17.68
CA THR A 167 1.72 10.02 -16.27
C THR A 167 3.19 9.70 -16.03
N ASP A 168 3.65 9.90 -14.80
CA ASP A 168 4.93 9.41 -14.30
C ASP A 168 4.69 8.66 -12.98
N SER A 169 4.52 7.34 -13.05
CA SER A 169 3.88 6.56 -11.99
C SER A 169 4.83 5.59 -11.31
N TYR A 170 4.61 5.29 -10.02
CA TYR A 170 5.42 4.31 -9.31
C TYR A 170 4.64 3.53 -8.25
N GLN A 171 5.21 2.41 -7.84
CA GLN A 171 4.86 1.72 -6.60
C GLN A 171 6.14 1.27 -5.88
N ALA A 172 6.15 1.44 -4.56
CA ALA A 172 7.16 0.96 -3.65
C ALA A 172 6.52 0.20 -2.48
N SER A 173 7.32 -0.59 -1.77
CA SER A 173 6.85 -1.34 -0.61
C SER A 173 7.95 -1.70 0.37
N ALA A 174 7.58 -1.93 1.62
CA ALA A 174 8.47 -2.30 2.71
C ALA A 174 7.80 -3.28 3.68
N ASP A 175 8.56 -4.25 4.19
CA ASP A 175 8.17 -5.07 5.33
C ASP A 175 8.17 -4.20 6.60
N VAL A 176 7.00 -4.08 7.22
CA VAL A 176 6.78 -3.32 8.46
C VAL A 176 6.32 -4.26 9.58
N THR A 177 6.55 -5.56 9.43
CA THR A 177 6.03 -6.60 10.34
C THR A 177 6.41 -6.32 11.78
N ASP A 178 7.66 -5.98 12.06
CA ASP A 178 8.13 -5.79 13.43
C ASP A 178 7.50 -4.55 14.09
N LEU A 179 7.30 -3.47 13.34
CA LEU A 179 6.60 -2.29 13.82
C LEU A 179 5.14 -2.64 14.13
N VAL A 180 4.43 -3.24 13.17
CA VAL A 180 3.00 -3.55 13.30
C VAL A 180 2.75 -4.63 14.35
N ARG A 181 3.68 -5.57 14.54
CA ARG A 181 3.58 -6.59 15.60
C ARG A 181 3.71 -6.00 16.99
N ARG A 182 4.56 -4.98 17.19
CA ARG A 182 4.68 -4.26 18.46
C ARG A 182 3.48 -3.35 18.72
N SER A 183 3.05 -2.61 17.71
CA SER A 183 1.99 -1.60 17.84
C SER A 183 0.58 -2.20 17.83
N GLY A 184 0.37 -3.30 17.10
CA GLY A 184 -0.89 -4.06 17.09
C GLY A 184 -2.03 -3.37 16.34
N SER A 185 -3.26 -3.62 16.78
CA SER A 185 -4.45 -2.98 16.22
C SER A 185 -4.51 -1.51 16.65
N GLY A 186 -4.79 -0.61 15.72
CA GLY A 186 -4.83 0.83 16.03
C GLY A 186 -4.80 1.68 14.77
N SER A 187 -4.77 3.00 14.96
CA SER A 187 -4.54 3.96 13.88
C SER A 187 -3.08 3.91 13.41
N TYR A 188 -2.88 4.02 12.11
CA TYR A 188 -1.58 4.24 11.49
C TYR A 188 -1.69 5.45 10.57
N THR A 189 -0.78 6.42 10.72
CA THR A 189 -0.66 7.59 9.85
C THR A 189 0.55 7.40 8.95
N VAL A 190 0.37 7.60 7.65
CA VAL A 190 1.46 7.59 6.66
C VAL A 190 1.56 8.98 6.06
N ALA A 191 2.78 9.51 6.02
CA ALA A 191 3.07 10.85 5.53
C ALA A 191 4.26 10.86 4.56
N GLN A 192 4.49 12.00 3.91
CA GLN A 192 5.55 12.19 2.92
C GLN A 192 5.48 11.20 1.75
N LEU A 193 4.28 10.83 1.33
CA LEU A 193 4.08 10.00 0.13
C LEU A 193 4.44 10.81 -1.10
N ASN A 194 5.37 10.34 -1.94
CA ASN A 194 5.72 11.06 -3.17
C ASN A 194 4.56 11.01 -4.16
N VAL A 195 3.82 12.09 -4.33
CA VAL A 195 2.71 12.24 -5.29
C VAL A 195 2.70 13.70 -5.73
N ALA A 196 2.33 13.97 -6.97
CA ALA A 196 2.24 15.34 -7.49
C ALA A 196 0.82 15.87 -7.34
N MET A 197 0.69 17.16 -6.98
CA MET A 197 -0.58 17.87 -6.99
C MET A 197 -0.71 18.82 -8.20
N GLY A 198 -1.81 19.57 -8.27
CA GLY A 198 -2.15 20.45 -9.38
C GLY A 198 -3.15 19.81 -10.35
N HIS A 199 -3.15 20.26 -11.60
CA HIS A 199 -4.09 19.78 -12.62
C HIS A 199 -3.37 19.26 -13.87
N SER A 200 -3.81 18.09 -14.34
CA SER A 200 -3.47 17.53 -15.64
C SER A 200 -4.63 16.66 -16.14
N ALA A 201 -4.66 16.35 -17.44
CA ALA A 201 -5.71 15.48 -17.99
C ALA A 201 -5.67 14.04 -17.44
N ALA A 202 -4.52 13.59 -16.93
CA ALA A 202 -4.39 12.29 -16.26
C ALA A 202 -4.65 12.36 -14.75
N GLY A 203 -4.93 13.57 -14.23
CA GLY A 203 -5.14 13.86 -12.83
C GLY A 203 -4.03 13.40 -11.90
N ALA A 204 -4.34 13.47 -10.61
CA ALA A 204 -3.46 13.05 -9.54
C ALA A 204 -4.10 11.92 -8.76
N TRP A 205 -3.32 10.89 -8.50
CA TRP A 205 -3.77 9.69 -7.81
C TRP A 205 -2.59 9.11 -7.04
N GLY A 206 -2.89 8.48 -5.91
CA GLY A 206 -1.87 7.92 -5.04
C GLY A 206 -2.36 7.73 -3.61
N GLY A 207 -1.71 6.81 -2.92
CA GLY A 207 -2.13 6.38 -1.61
C GLY A 207 -1.29 5.22 -1.11
N TRP A 208 -1.68 4.71 0.04
CA TRP A 208 -0.98 3.63 0.71
C TRP A 208 -1.96 2.56 1.20
N THR A 209 -1.47 1.32 1.24
CA THR A 209 -2.18 0.17 1.81
C THR A 209 -1.19 -0.65 2.62
N MET A 210 -1.51 -0.86 3.89
CA MET A 210 -0.86 -1.85 4.74
C MET A 210 -1.69 -3.13 4.75
N VAL A 211 -1.08 -4.25 4.36
CA VAL A 211 -1.68 -5.59 4.46
C VAL A 211 -1.00 -6.35 5.58
N ALA A 212 -1.75 -6.73 6.61
CA ALA A 212 -1.24 -7.50 7.75
C ALA A 212 -1.87 -8.89 7.81
N ALA A 213 -1.06 -9.93 7.79
CA ALA A 213 -1.44 -11.27 8.19
C ALA A 213 -1.40 -11.37 9.73
N TYR A 214 -2.46 -11.91 10.32
CA TYR A 214 -2.55 -12.14 11.75
C TYR A 214 -2.93 -13.57 12.06
N GLU A 215 -2.43 -14.07 13.19
CA GLU A 215 -2.79 -15.35 13.80
C GLU A 215 -3.68 -15.11 15.02
N ASN A 216 -4.71 -15.93 15.18
CA ASN A 216 -5.67 -15.89 16.26
C ASN A 216 -6.38 -17.24 16.36
N ASP A 217 -6.19 -17.96 17.46
CA ASP A 217 -6.72 -19.32 17.68
C ASP A 217 -8.26 -19.42 17.64
N ARG A 218 -8.97 -18.28 17.77
CA ARG A 218 -10.43 -18.22 17.64
C ARG A 218 -10.90 -18.05 16.19
N SER A 219 -9.97 -17.86 15.25
CA SER A 219 -10.27 -17.77 13.83
C SER A 219 -10.18 -19.14 13.17
N PRO A 220 -10.95 -19.38 12.10
CA PRO A 220 -10.74 -20.54 11.23
C PRO A 220 -9.30 -20.60 10.70
N GLU A 221 -8.80 -21.81 10.51
CA GLU A 221 -7.55 -22.03 9.79
C GLU A 221 -7.73 -21.61 8.32
N ARG A 222 -6.77 -20.85 7.80
CA ARG A 222 -6.77 -20.35 6.43
C ARG A 222 -5.40 -20.49 5.80
N ARG A 223 -5.40 -20.84 4.51
CA ARG A 223 -4.30 -20.56 3.59
C ARG A 223 -4.32 -19.07 3.29
N LEU A 224 -3.21 -18.39 3.58
CA LEU A 224 -3.00 -16.99 3.25
C LEU A 224 -1.92 -16.90 2.18
N ALA A 225 -2.13 -16.09 1.15
CA ALA A 225 -1.14 -15.79 0.13
C ALA A 225 -1.20 -14.30 -0.23
N LEU A 226 -0.08 -13.60 -0.10
CA LEU A 226 0.10 -12.20 -0.52
C LEU A 226 1.08 -12.15 -1.69
N TRP A 227 0.66 -11.51 -2.77
CA TRP A 227 1.42 -11.32 -3.99
C TRP A 227 1.44 -9.84 -4.33
N ASP A 228 2.59 -9.34 -4.76
CA ASP A 228 2.70 -7.99 -5.30
C ASP A 228 3.42 -7.97 -6.64
N GLY A 229 3.16 -6.90 -7.39
CA GLY A 229 3.73 -6.62 -8.68
C GLY A 229 3.38 -5.21 -9.11
N TYR A 230 3.56 -4.88 -10.39
CA TYR A 230 3.10 -3.63 -10.95
C TYR A 230 2.78 -3.81 -12.42
N ARG A 231 1.52 -3.62 -12.78
CA ARG A 231 1.04 -3.78 -14.16
C ARG A 231 0.02 -2.73 -14.52
N SER A 232 0.29 -1.97 -15.59
CA SER A 232 -0.69 -1.07 -16.20
C SER A 232 -1.65 -1.88 -17.07
N VAL A 233 -2.95 -1.65 -16.89
CA VAL A 233 -4.06 -2.26 -17.63
C VAL A 233 -4.78 -1.12 -18.35
N THR A 234 -4.68 -1.06 -19.68
CA THR A 234 -5.15 0.09 -20.46
C THR A 234 -5.96 -0.36 -21.66
N PRO A 235 -6.91 0.45 -22.16
CA PRO A 235 -7.71 0.06 -23.32
C PRO A 235 -6.86 -0.35 -24.53
N LYS A 236 -5.71 0.32 -24.76
CA LYS A 236 -4.77 -0.02 -25.83
C LYS A 236 -3.97 -1.30 -25.55
N GLY A 237 -3.68 -1.59 -24.29
CA GLY A 237 -2.94 -2.79 -23.86
C GLY A 237 -3.81 -4.04 -23.73
N GLY A 238 -5.13 -3.87 -23.62
CA GLY A 238 -6.09 -4.95 -23.44
C GLY A 238 -6.10 -5.53 -22.02
N ASP A 239 -6.76 -6.67 -21.88
CA ASP A 239 -6.95 -7.37 -20.61
C ASP A 239 -5.63 -7.82 -19.97
N ALA A 240 -5.61 -7.79 -18.64
CA ALA A 240 -4.55 -8.36 -17.84
C ALA A 240 -4.99 -9.64 -17.14
N ARG A 241 -4.05 -10.58 -17.01
CA ARG A 241 -4.23 -11.83 -16.26
C ARG A 241 -3.09 -11.99 -15.28
N VAL A 242 -3.42 -12.26 -14.02
CA VAL A 242 -2.48 -12.64 -12.97
C VAL A 242 -2.90 -14.01 -12.43
N THR A 243 -1.97 -14.96 -12.36
CA THR A 243 -2.27 -16.31 -11.87
C THR A 243 -1.47 -16.59 -10.61
N LEU A 244 -2.17 -16.77 -9.50
CA LEU A 244 -1.60 -17.18 -8.22
C LEU A 244 -1.58 -18.71 -8.21
N THR A 245 -0.41 -19.31 -8.04
CA THR A 245 -0.21 -20.76 -8.01
C THR A 245 0.19 -21.23 -6.61
N GLY A 246 0.14 -22.55 -6.36
CA GLY A 246 0.57 -23.13 -5.09
C GLY A 246 -0.38 -22.85 -3.93
N LEU A 247 -1.67 -22.61 -4.21
CA LEU A 247 -2.65 -22.27 -3.19
C LEU A 247 -3.12 -23.49 -2.40
N GLY A 248 -3.34 -24.63 -3.08
CA GLY A 248 -3.79 -25.88 -2.47
C GLY A 248 -5.06 -25.71 -1.62
N ILE A 249 -6.03 -24.95 -2.12
CA ILE A 249 -7.28 -24.68 -1.40
C ILE A 249 -8.20 -25.91 -1.51
N PRO A 250 -8.69 -26.48 -0.40
CA PRO A 250 -9.55 -27.66 -0.44
C PRO A 250 -10.99 -27.33 -0.83
N ALA A 251 -11.76 -28.36 -1.19
CA ALA A 251 -13.21 -28.22 -1.41
C ALA A 251 -13.95 -27.89 -0.10
N GLY A 252 -15.09 -27.20 -0.21
CA GLY A 252 -15.85 -26.70 0.95
C GLY A 252 -15.33 -25.37 1.50
N SER A 253 -14.27 -24.80 0.91
CA SER A 253 -13.64 -23.60 1.43
C SER A 253 -14.45 -22.32 1.24
N ARG A 254 -14.31 -21.40 2.19
CA ARG A 254 -14.72 -19.99 2.06
C ARG A 254 -13.50 -19.14 1.80
N GLY A 255 -13.63 -18.09 1.01
CA GLY A 255 -12.47 -17.31 0.57
C GLY A 255 -12.75 -15.82 0.41
N THR A 256 -11.70 -15.03 0.59
CA THR A 256 -11.67 -13.61 0.26
C THR A 256 -10.46 -13.30 -0.60
N ALA A 257 -10.59 -12.35 -1.53
CA ALA A 257 -9.47 -11.80 -2.28
C ALA A 257 -9.43 -10.27 -2.11
N SER A 258 -8.24 -9.71 -1.94
CA SER A 258 -8.02 -8.26 -1.91
C SER A 258 -7.23 -7.81 -3.12
N VAL A 259 -7.50 -6.60 -3.61
CA VAL A 259 -6.74 -5.92 -4.66
C VAL A 259 -6.33 -4.53 -4.19
N VAL A 260 -5.14 -4.09 -4.60
CA VAL A 260 -4.74 -2.68 -4.56
C VAL A 260 -4.52 -2.22 -5.99
N ALA A 261 -5.20 -1.14 -6.38
CA ALA A 261 -5.06 -0.55 -7.69
C ALA A 261 -4.98 0.99 -7.61
N TYR A 262 -4.47 1.59 -8.67
CA TYR A 262 -4.28 3.03 -8.80
C TYR A 262 -4.88 3.51 -10.11
N ASP A 263 -5.31 4.77 -10.13
CA ASP A 263 -5.85 5.46 -11.31
C ASP A 263 -7.14 4.85 -11.87
N GLY A 264 -7.99 4.25 -11.03
CA GLY A 264 -9.33 3.86 -11.44
C GLY A 264 -10.35 4.93 -11.06
N ASP A 265 -11.09 5.50 -12.01
CA ASP A 265 -12.01 6.62 -11.75
C ASP A 265 -13.47 6.19 -11.54
N ARG A 266 -14.04 6.61 -10.41
CA ARG A 266 -15.43 6.31 -10.08
C ARG A 266 -16.42 6.90 -11.08
N GLY A 267 -17.20 6.02 -11.71
CA GLY A 267 -18.21 6.37 -12.70
C GLY A 267 -17.71 6.31 -14.15
N VAL A 268 -16.44 5.96 -14.38
CA VAL A 268 -15.92 5.64 -15.71
C VAL A 268 -16.06 4.14 -15.94
N THR A 269 -17.21 3.75 -16.48
CA THR A 269 -17.54 2.33 -16.61
C THR A 269 -16.77 1.62 -17.73
N GLY A 270 -16.66 0.30 -17.61
CA GLY A 270 -16.14 -0.63 -18.62
C GLY A 270 -15.04 -1.53 -18.09
N ASP A 271 -14.36 -1.10 -17.02
CA ASP A 271 -13.42 -1.94 -16.32
C ASP A 271 -14.14 -3.04 -15.54
N GLY A 272 -13.40 -4.10 -15.23
CA GLY A 272 -13.97 -5.21 -14.51
C GLY A 272 -12.94 -6.17 -13.96
N TRP A 273 -13.37 -6.91 -12.95
CA TRP A 273 -12.55 -7.92 -12.29
C TRP A 273 -13.25 -9.28 -12.29
N GLN A 274 -12.54 -10.31 -12.73
CA GLN A 274 -13.03 -11.69 -12.73
C GLN A 274 -12.01 -12.63 -12.10
N ILE A 275 -12.49 -13.76 -11.61
CA ILE A 275 -11.66 -14.81 -11.01
C ILE A 275 -12.04 -16.18 -11.58
N ALA A 276 -11.07 -17.06 -11.76
CA ALA A 276 -11.30 -18.46 -12.11
C ALA A 276 -10.33 -19.37 -11.36
N ALA A 277 -10.86 -20.43 -10.73
CA ALA A 277 -10.04 -21.59 -10.39
C ALA A 277 -9.61 -22.32 -11.67
N LYS A 278 -8.47 -23.02 -11.61
CA LYS A 278 -7.96 -23.81 -12.75
C LYS A 278 -9.05 -24.73 -13.32
N GLY A 279 -9.27 -24.64 -14.63
CA GLY A 279 -10.26 -25.46 -15.34
C GLY A 279 -11.73 -25.07 -15.11
N LYS A 280 -12.00 -23.92 -14.49
CA LYS A 280 -13.35 -23.35 -14.34
C LYS A 280 -13.50 -22.10 -15.18
N SER A 281 -14.75 -21.75 -15.52
CA SER A 281 -15.07 -20.51 -16.22
C SER A 281 -14.83 -19.30 -15.31
N PRO A 282 -14.32 -18.17 -15.83
CA PRO A 282 -14.22 -16.93 -15.08
C PRO A 282 -15.58 -16.46 -14.57
N MET A 283 -15.58 -16.01 -13.31
CA MET A 283 -16.74 -15.38 -12.69
C MET A 283 -16.42 -13.94 -12.33
N ARG A 284 -17.37 -13.05 -12.58
CA ARG A 284 -17.22 -11.63 -12.30
C ARG A 284 -17.37 -11.35 -10.82
N LEU A 285 -16.44 -10.55 -10.29
CA LEU A 285 -16.48 -10.03 -8.93
C LEU A 285 -17.19 -8.68 -8.94
N ASN A 286 -18.12 -8.50 -8.02
CA ASN A 286 -18.83 -7.25 -7.77
C ASN A 286 -19.43 -7.30 -6.36
N ASN A 287 -19.78 -6.14 -5.83
CA ASN A 287 -20.51 -5.99 -4.57
C ASN A 287 -21.17 -4.59 -4.54
N SER A 288 -21.76 -4.21 -3.40
CA SER A 288 -22.43 -2.92 -3.23
C SER A 288 -21.52 -1.69 -3.34
N ALA A 289 -20.23 -1.82 -3.04
CA ALA A 289 -19.26 -0.72 -3.18
C ALA A 289 -18.56 -0.72 -4.55
N ASN A 290 -18.51 -1.88 -5.21
CA ASN A 290 -17.75 -2.12 -6.45
C ASN A 290 -18.70 -2.72 -7.52
N PRO A 291 -19.36 -1.87 -8.33
CA PRO A 291 -20.22 -2.32 -9.41
C PRO A 291 -19.46 -3.19 -10.43
N ALA A 292 -20.19 -4.08 -11.11
CA ALA A 292 -19.57 -5.10 -11.97
C ALA A 292 -18.85 -4.57 -13.22
N ALA A 293 -19.15 -3.34 -13.63
CA ALA A 293 -18.57 -2.65 -14.78
C ALA A 293 -17.83 -1.36 -14.36
N ASP A 294 -17.47 -1.26 -13.07
CA ASP A 294 -16.76 -0.14 -12.45
C ASP A 294 -16.09 -0.70 -11.18
N ALA A 295 -15.14 -1.62 -11.38
CA ALA A 295 -14.55 -2.41 -10.30
C ALA A 295 -13.32 -1.73 -9.66
N MET A 296 -12.60 -0.89 -10.41
CA MET A 296 -11.53 -0.01 -9.95
C MET A 296 -12.10 1.40 -9.88
N ASN A 297 -12.92 1.65 -8.87
CA ASN A 297 -13.81 2.81 -8.82
C ASN A 297 -13.48 3.77 -7.67
N SER A 298 -12.18 3.89 -7.36
CA SER A 298 -11.66 4.76 -6.31
C SER A 298 -12.23 4.44 -4.92
N THR A 299 -12.28 3.16 -4.52
CA THR A 299 -12.83 2.78 -3.22
C THR A 299 -11.87 2.09 -2.27
N ILE A 300 -12.18 2.20 -0.98
CA ILE A 300 -11.54 1.41 0.06
C ILE A 300 -12.68 0.73 0.80
N SER A 301 -12.89 -0.56 0.51
CA SER A 301 -14.01 -1.33 1.02
C SER A 301 -13.63 -2.73 1.49
N ASP A 302 -14.36 -3.22 2.49
CA ASP A 302 -14.24 -4.58 3.00
C ASP A 302 -15.56 -5.32 2.77
N LEU A 303 -15.53 -6.32 1.88
CA LEU A 303 -16.68 -7.14 1.49
C LEU A 303 -17.88 -6.28 1.03
N GLY A 304 -17.58 -5.22 0.26
CA GLY A 304 -18.56 -4.28 -0.28
C GLY A 304 -19.07 -3.23 0.68
N ARG A 305 -18.48 -3.11 1.87
CA ARG A 305 -18.77 -2.04 2.83
C ARG A 305 -17.64 -1.01 2.83
N PRO A 306 -17.90 0.29 2.59
CA PRO A 306 -16.86 1.31 2.66
C PRO A 306 -16.18 1.35 4.03
N VAL A 307 -14.85 1.37 4.05
CA VAL A 307 -14.07 1.51 5.30
C VAL A 307 -14.11 2.97 5.73
N LYS A 308 -14.79 3.25 6.84
CA LYS A 308 -14.96 4.60 7.42
C LYS A 308 -13.97 4.94 8.53
N SER A 309 -13.23 3.95 9.06
CA SER A 309 -12.23 4.14 10.11
C SER A 309 -10.88 4.58 9.53
N ARG A 310 -10.90 5.74 8.87
CA ARG A 310 -9.77 6.41 8.24
C ARG A 310 -10.04 7.90 8.16
N GLU A 311 -9.00 8.70 7.97
CA GLU A 311 -9.10 10.15 7.91
C GLU A 311 -8.20 10.68 6.79
N PRO A 312 -8.78 11.37 5.80
CA PRO A 312 -10.22 11.53 5.56
C PRO A 312 -10.88 10.22 5.12
N ALA A 313 -12.20 10.11 5.32
CA ALA A 313 -13.01 8.95 4.90
C ALA A 313 -13.87 9.25 3.66
N HIS A 314 -13.29 9.91 2.64
CA HIS A 314 -13.98 10.20 1.38
C HIS A 314 -14.43 8.91 0.70
N GLU A 315 -15.66 8.87 0.19
CA GLU A 315 -16.20 7.67 -0.47
C GLU A 315 -15.54 7.40 -1.82
N ASN A 316 -15.07 8.47 -2.47
CA ASN A 316 -14.25 8.45 -3.66
C ASN A 316 -12.85 8.94 -3.26
N THR A 317 -11.85 8.09 -3.41
CA THR A 317 -10.43 8.40 -3.13
C THR A 317 -9.73 9.11 -4.29
N LEU A 318 -10.43 9.31 -5.42
CA LEU A 318 -9.95 9.93 -6.65
C LEU A 318 -8.69 9.24 -7.19
N GLY A 319 -8.82 7.94 -7.45
CA GLY A 319 -7.82 7.12 -8.15
C GLY A 319 -7.04 6.15 -7.25
N TYR A 320 -7.55 5.76 -6.08
CA TYR A 320 -6.89 4.78 -5.23
C TYR A 320 -7.83 3.69 -4.70
N ASP A 321 -7.56 2.44 -5.06
CA ASP A 321 -8.39 1.30 -4.70
C ASP A 321 -7.69 0.37 -3.71
N SER A 322 -8.39 -0.02 -2.65
CA SER A 322 -7.97 -1.05 -1.70
C SER A 322 -9.19 -1.83 -1.23
N ASP A 323 -9.58 -2.83 -2.02
CA ASP A 323 -10.85 -3.52 -1.87
C ASP A 323 -10.68 -5.00 -1.60
N ARG A 324 -11.55 -5.51 -0.71
CA ARG A 324 -11.65 -6.93 -0.38
C ARG A 324 -13.00 -7.50 -0.78
N PHE A 325 -12.98 -8.61 -1.51
CA PHE A 325 -14.15 -9.29 -2.05
C PHE A 325 -14.32 -10.67 -1.44
N ASP A 326 -15.56 -11.12 -1.31
CA ASP A 326 -15.84 -12.55 -1.13
C ASP A 326 -15.59 -13.27 -2.46
N VAL A 327 -14.80 -14.34 -2.40
CA VAL A 327 -14.52 -15.22 -3.53
C VAL A 327 -14.88 -16.66 -3.21
N THR A 328 -15.76 -16.87 -2.21
CA THR A 328 -16.19 -18.20 -1.77
C THR A 328 -16.72 -19.02 -2.94
N ALA A 329 -17.50 -18.41 -3.83
CA ALA A 329 -18.03 -19.11 -4.99
C ALA A 329 -16.95 -19.59 -5.99
N ALA A 330 -15.78 -18.94 -6.04
CA ALA A 330 -14.64 -19.32 -6.86
C ALA A 330 -13.81 -20.47 -6.25
N VAL A 331 -13.77 -20.55 -4.92
CA VAL A 331 -12.90 -21.49 -4.18
C VAL A 331 -13.64 -22.67 -3.55
N LYS A 332 -14.98 -22.65 -3.48
CA LYS A 332 -15.79 -23.70 -2.80
C LYS A 332 -15.60 -25.12 -3.34
N HIS A 333 -15.08 -25.28 -4.55
CA HIS A 333 -14.80 -26.59 -5.17
C HIS A 333 -13.32 -26.97 -5.10
N GLY A 334 -12.51 -26.22 -4.37
CA GLY A 334 -11.06 -26.36 -4.31
C GLY A 334 -10.34 -25.63 -5.45
N ALA A 335 -9.10 -25.18 -5.19
CA ALA A 335 -8.28 -24.45 -6.15
C ALA A 335 -6.78 -24.54 -5.83
N ASP A 336 -6.01 -25.18 -6.72
CA ASP A 336 -4.54 -25.15 -6.66
C ASP A 336 -3.96 -23.84 -7.20
N SER A 337 -4.70 -23.19 -8.11
CA SER A 337 -4.40 -21.87 -8.63
C SER A 337 -5.66 -21.07 -8.90
N LEU A 338 -5.54 -19.75 -8.77
CA LEU A 338 -6.57 -18.78 -9.10
C LEU A 338 -6.02 -17.82 -10.14
N SER A 339 -6.73 -17.67 -11.25
CA SER A 339 -6.49 -16.66 -12.27
C SER A 339 -7.42 -15.48 -12.04
N PHE A 340 -6.83 -14.29 -11.94
CA PHE A 340 -7.53 -13.02 -11.86
C PHE A 340 -7.42 -12.33 -13.21
N TYR A 341 -8.55 -11.90 -13.75
CA TYR A 341 -8.68 -11.25 -15.05
C TYR A 341 -9.17 -9.83 -14.83
N PHE A 342 -8.50 -8.89 -15.45
CA PHE A 342 -8.73 -7.46 -15.30
C PHE A 342 -8.96 -6.88 -16.68
N THR A 343 -10.15 -6.35 -16.90
CA THR A 343 -10.51 -5.67 -18.14
C THR A 343 -10.36 -4.16 -17.92
N PRO A 344 -9.68 -3.43 -18.81
CA PRO A 344 -9.60 -1.98 -18.71
C PRO A 344 -10.94 -1.31 -19.05
N GLY A 345 -11.23 -0.23 -18.35
CA GLY A 345 -12.25 0.74 -18.73
C GLY A 345 -11.73 1.71 -19.79
N ALA A 346 -12.35 2.88 -19.89
CA ALA A 346 -11.98 3.90 -20.87
C ALA A 346 -10.67 4.64 -20.53
N ASP A 347 -10.35 4.73 -19.24
CA ASP A 347 -9.20 5.39 -18.60
C ASP A 347 -8.03 4.41 -18.34
N GLY A 348 -8.33 3.16 -18.00
CA GLY A 348 -7.34 2.18 -17.56
C GLY A 348 -6.93 2.40 -16.11
N PHE A 349 -6.06 1.53 -15.58
CA PHE A 349 -5.61 1.58 -14.19
C PHE A 349 -4.27 0.84 -14.02
N HIS A 350 -3.73 0.84 -12.80
CA HIS A 350 -2.51 0.15 -12.43
C HIS A 350 -2.76 -0.83 -11.29
N LEU A 351 -2.34 -2.09 -11.46
CA LEU A 351 -2.46 -3.13 -10.44
C LEU A 351 -1.18 -3.25 -9.62
N GLY A 352 -1.32 -3.31 -8.29
CA GLY A 352 -0.20 -3.36 -7.36
C GLY A 352 -0.11 -4.61 -6.50
N VAL A 353 -1.23 -5.04 -5.91
CA VAL A 353 -1.25 -6.09 -4.87
C VAL A 353 -2.44 -7.01 -5.07
N LEU A 354 -2.23 -8.30 -4.82
CA LEU A 354 -3.28 -9.31 -4.68
C LEU A 354 -3.06 -10.15 -3.43
N ALA A 355 -4.08 -10.28 -2.59
CA ALA A 355 -4.05 -11.16 -1.43
C ALA A 355 -5.22 -12.14 -1.47
N VAL A 356 -5.00 -13.40 -1.10
CA VAL A 356 -6.04 -14.42 -0.98
C VAL A 356 -5.97 -15.05 0.40
N ALA A 357 -7.13 -15.16 1.04
CA ALA A 357 -7.31 -15.95 2.26
C ALA A 357 -8.45 -16.94 2.03
N ALA A 358 -8.20 -18.23 2.20
CA ALA A 358 -9.22 -19.27 2.06
C ALA A 358 -9.10 -20.30 3.18
N THR A 359 -10.22 -20.77 3.72
CA THR A 359 -10.23 -21.79 4.78
C THR A 359 -9.59 -23.11 4.29
N THR A 360 -8.98 -23.88 5.18
CA THR A 360 -8.31 -25.16 4.84
C THR A 360 -9.10 -26.42 5.21
N GLY A 361 -10.33 -26.26 5.72
CA GLY A 361 -11.18 -27.37 6.16
C GLY A 361 -11.92 -26.96 7.43
N SER A 362 -13.02 -27.66 7.72
CA SER A 362 -13.91 -27.40 8.86
C SER A 362 -13.25 -27.63 10.21
#